data_AF-A0A954HJX6-F1
#
_entry.id   AF-A0A954HJX6-F1
#
_cell.length_a   1.000
_cell.length_b   1.000
_cell.length_c   1.000
_cell.angle_alpha   90.00
_cell.angle_beta   90.00
_cell.angle_gamma   90.00
#
_symmetry.space_group_name_H-M   'P 1'
#
loop_
_entity.id
_entity.type
_entity.pdbx_description
1 polymer ?
#
loop_
_entity_poly.entity_id
_entity_poly.type
_entity_poly.pdbx_seq_one_letter_code
_entity_poly.pdbx_strand_id
1 'polypeptide(L)'
;YASKVGEAIAKGEIDRGILICGTGMGMCITVNKFKNVRGVSCHDDVTAEMSRRHNDANVMCLSADMLGDKLLSRIVEVWMRTDFEGGRHQRRLDKISEIEGKNGCKTEADSGCSGGGCGGGCN
;
A
#
# COMPACT_ATOMS: atom_id res chain seq x y z
N TYR A 1 3.82 0.49 -13.52
CA TYR A 1 4.66 1.17 -12.51
C TYR A 1 4.21 0.85 -11.09
N ALA A 2 2.97 1.17 -10.71
CA ALA A 2 2.46 0.89 -9.35
C ALA A 2 2.66 -0.56 -8.88
N SER A 3 2.44 -1.57 -9.74
CA SER A 3 2.63 -2.98 -9.36
C SER A 3 4.04 -3.30 -8.89
N LYS A 4 5.07 -2.78 -9.56
CA LYS A 4 6.48 -2.99 -9.18
C LYS A 4 6.78 -2.46 -7.78
N VAL A 5 6.28 -1.25 -7.47
CA VAL A 5 6.45 -0.64 -6.14
C VAL A 5 5.65 -1.40 -5.09
N GLY A 6 4.41 -1.79 -5.41
CA GLY A 6 3.57 -2.58 -4.51
C GLY A 6 4.18 -3.93 -4.17
N GLU A 7 4.72 -4.65 -5.16
CA GLU A 7 5.43 -5.92 -4.95
C GLU A 7 6.69 -5.76 -4.11
N ALA A 8 7.51 -4.74 -4.39
CA ALA A 8 8.74 -4.49 -3.64
C ALA A 8 8.45 -4.21 -2.16
N ILE A 9 7.43 -3.40 -1.86
CA ILE A 9 6.99 -3.14 -0.48
C ILE A 9 6.41 -4.40 0.16
N ALA A 10 5.55 -5.13 -0.55
CA ALA A 10 4.94 -6.35 -0.03
C ALA A 10 5.98 -7.44 0.32
N LYS A 11 7.09 -7.48 -0.42
CA LYS A 11 8.24 -8.36 -0.17
C LYS A 11 9.22 -7.81 0.87
N GLY A 12 9.07 -6.57 1.31
CA GLY A 12 10.02 -5.90 2.21
C GLY A 12 11.35 -5.52 1.56
N GLU A 13 11.41 -5.40 0.24
CA GLU A 13 12.60 -4.96 -0.49
C GLU A 13 12.83 -3.44 -0.36
N ILE A 14 11.76 -2.68 -0.16
CA ILE A 14 11.78 -1.23 0.09
C ILE A 14 10.77 -0.87 1.18
N ASP A 15 11.09 0.14 1.98
CA ASP A 15 10.21 0.60 3.07
C ASP A 15 9.12 1.55 2.58
N ARG A 16 9.44 2.38 1.58
CA ARG A 16 8.60 3.49 1.12
C ARG A 16 8.71 3.71 -0.39
N GLY A 17 7.63 4.21 -1.00
CA GLY A 17 7.58 4.54 -2.41
C GLY A 17 6.79 5.82 -2.73
N ILE A 18 7.17 6.51 -3.80
CA ILE A 18 6.42 7.64 -4.35
C ILE A 18 6.04 7.29 -5.79
N LEU A 19 4.76 7.46 -6.13
CA LEU A 19 4.20 7.19 -7.45
C LEU A 19 3.59 8.46 -8.02
N ILE A 20 3.76 8.69 -9.32
CA ILE A 20 3.25 9.89 -9.99
C ILE A 20 2.52 9.46 -11.26
N CYS A 21 1.32 10.00 -11.48
CA CYS A 21 0.64 9.97 -12.77
C CYS A 21 -0.22 11.23 -12.93
N GLY A 22 -0.94 11.37 -14.05
CA GLY A 22 -1.75 12.57 -14.32
C GLY A 22 -2.62 12.99 -13.12
N THR A 23 -3.43 12.07 -12.58
CA THR A 23 -4.29 12.33 -11.41
C THR A 23 -3.81 11.73 -10.09
N GLY A 24 -2.80 10.86 -10.09
CA GLY A 24 -2.36 10.08 -8.92
C GLY A 24 -3.30 8.94 -8.49
N MET A 25 -4.60 9.03 -8.79
CA MET A 25 -5.61 8.09 -8.27
C MET A 25 -5.44 6.65 -8.75
N GLY A 26 -5.16 6.44 -10.04
CA GLY A 26 -4.99 5.10 -10.59
C GLY A 26 -3.83 4.35 -9.94
N MET A 27 -2.71 5.04 -9.70
CA MET A 27 -1.56 4.48 -9.01
C MET A 27 -1.92 4.06 -7.59
N CYS A 28 -2.67 4.92 -6.88
CA CYS A 28 -3.12 4.67 -5.51
C CYS A 28 -4.07 3.46 -5.44
N ILE A 29 -5.04 3.36 -6.34
CA ILE A 29 -5.98 2.22 -6.41
C ILE A 29 -5.21 0.91 -6.66
N THR A 30 -4.25 0.92 -7.59
CA THR A 30 -3.47 -0.27 -7.93
C THR A 30 -2.55 -0.70 -6.79
N VAL A 31 -1.81 0.21 -6.18
CA VAL A 31 -0.80 -0.14 -5.17
C VAL A 31 -1.44 -0.70 -3.89
N ASN A 32 -2.65 -0.26 -3.55
CA ASN A 32 -3.44 -0.78 -2.43
C ASN A 32 -4.00 -2.19 -2.64
N LYS A 33 -3.74 -2.84 -3.78
CA LYS A 33 -4.09 -4.26 -4.00
C LYS A 33 -3.03 -5.22 -3.48
N PHE A 34 -1.85 -4.71 -3.14
CA PHE A 34 -0.74 -5.50 -2.61
C PHE A 34 -0.81 -5.53 -1.08
N LYS A 35 -0.51 -6.69 -0.49
CA LYS A 35 -0.49 -6.85 0.97
C LYS A 35 0.55 -5.93 1.59
N ASN A 36 0.27 -5.46 2.81
CA ASN A 36 1.09 -4.55 3.59
C ASN A 36 1.33 -3.18 2.93
N VAL A 37 0.62 -2.85 1.84
CA VAL A 37 0.75 -1.56 1.17
C VAL A 37 -0.39 -0.62 1.58
N ARG A 38 0.01 0.57 2.02
CA ARG A 38 -0.86 1.68 2.41
C ARG A 38 -0.56 2.89 1.54
N GLY A 39 -1.16 2.86 0.34
CA GLY A 39 -1.11 3.91 -0.65
C GLY A 39 -2.10 5.03 -0.36
N VAL A 40 -1.63 6.27 -0.40
CA VAL A 40 -2.46 7.48 -0.23
C VAL A 40 -2.28 8.44 -1.40
N SER A 41 -3.32 9.20 -1.72
CA SER A 41 -3.20 10.35 -2.63
C SER A 41 -3.16 11.62 -1.80
N CYS A 42 -2.10 12.41 -1.95
CA CYS A 42 -1.92 13.67 -1.20
C CYS A 42 -1.99 14.85 -2.16
N HIS A 43 -2.57 15.95 -1.69
CA HIS A 43 -2.80 17.17 -2.48
C HIS A 43 -2.18 18.42 -1.87
N ASP A 44 -1.75 18.32 -0.61
CA ASP A 44 -1.11 19.39 0.16
C ASP A 44 -0.16 18.77 1.22
N ASP A 45 0.59 19.63 1.89
CA ASP A 45 1.57 19.25 2.90
C ASP A 45 0.92 18.68 4.17
N VAL A 46 -0.25 19.18 4.55
CA VAL A 46 -0.99 18.70 5.73
C VAL A 46 -1.44 17.25 5.52
N THR A 47 -2.04 16.94 4.38
CA THR A 47 -2.47 15.57 4.03
C THR A 47 -1.26 14.63 3.90
N ALA A 48 -0.13 15.12 3.38
CA ALA A 48 1.11 14.38 3.32
C ALA A 48 1.65 14.02 4.72
N GLU A 49 1.76 14.99 5.61
CA GLU A 49 2.18 14.80 7.01
C GLU A 49 1.25 13.83 7.74
N MET A 50 -0.07 14.07 7.69
CA MET A 50 -1.04 13.26 8.40
C MET A 50 -1.11 11.84 7.86
N SER A 51 -0.87 11.63 6.57
CA SER A 51 -0.81 10.29 5.99
C SER A 51 0.30 9.43 6.60
N ARG A 52 1.50 10.02 6.81
CA ARG A 52 2.61 9.37 7.49
C ARG A 52 2.37 9.23 8.97
N ARG A 53 2.11 10.36 9.64
CA ARG A 53 2.03 10.45 11.09
C ARG A 53 0.96 9.53 11.67
N HIS A 54 -0.22 9.48 11.06
CA HIS A 54 -1.38 8.81 11.63
C HIS A 54 -1.73 7.47 10.99
N ASN A 55 -1.28 7.21 9.76
CA ASN A 55 -1.69 6.01 9.02
C ASN A 55 -0.51 5.17 8.56
N ASP A 56 0.71 5.60 8.85
CA ASP A 56 1.95 4.97 8.38
C ASP A 56 1.87 4.62 6.89
N ALA A 57 1.42 5.58 6.08
CA ALA A 57 1.34 5.39 4.64
C ALA A 57 2.75 5.12 4.09
N ASN A 58 2.96 3.98 3.44
CA ASN A 58 4.26 3.60 2.86
C ASN A 58 4.34 3.92 1.37
N VAL A 59 3.21 4.24 0.72
CA VAL A 59 3.21 4.76 -0.65
C VAL A 59 2.46 6.07 -0.73
N MET A 60 3.09 7.10 -1.29
CA MET A 60 2.43 8.36 -1.65
C MET A 60 2.25 8.45 -3.16
N CYS A 61 1.02 8.72 -3.58
CA CYS A 61 0.65 8.93 -4.97
C CYS A 61 0.37 10.42 -5.20
N LEU A 62 0.99 11.00 -6.22
CA LEU A 62 0.86 12.43 -6.55
C LEU A 62 0.31 12.63 -7.96
N SER A 63 -0.41 13.74 -8.11
CA SER A 63 -0.97 14.21 -9.36
C SER A 63 0.04 15.13 -10.05
N ALA A 64 0.48 14.76 -11.26
CA ALA A 64 1.34 15.59 -12.09
C ALA A 64 0.58 16.76 -12.74
N ASP A 65 -0.72 16.58 -13.00
CA ASP A 65 -1.50 17.56 -13.76
C ASP A 65 -2.11 18.65 -12.85
N MET A 66 -2.25 18.38 -11.55
CA MET A 66 -2.96 19.27 -10.62
C MET A 66 -2.04 20.02 -9.65
N LEU A 67 -0.81 19.55 -9.43
CA LEU A 67 0.09 20.10 -8.42
C LEU A 67 1.25 20.83 -9.10
N GLY A 68 1.51 22.07 -8.70
CA GLY A 68 2.68 22.82 -9.18
C GLY A 68 3.97 22.35 -8.51
N ASP A 69 5.10 22.48 -9.21
CA ASP A 69 6.43 21.96 -8.80
C ASP A 69 6.85 22.34 -7.37
N LYS A 70 6.59 23.60 -6.96
CA LYS A 70 6.91 24.07 -5.59
C LYS A 70 6.11 23.34 -4.53
N LEU A 71 4.83 23.09 -4.80
CA LEU A 71 3.95 22.36 -3.89
C LEU A 71 4.31 20.87 -3.86
N LEU A 72 4.57 20.26 -5.03
CA LEU A 72 5.06 18.89 -5.14
C LEU A 72 6.32 18.66 -4.30
N SER A 73 7.31 19.55 -4.44
CA SER A 73 8.56 19.46 -3.70
C SER A 73 8.34 19.52 -2.19
N ARG A 74 7.48 20.43 -1.72
CA ARG A 74 7.12 20.57 -0.30
C ARG A 74 6.39 19.32 0.22
N ILE A 75 5.43 18.79 -0.54
CA ILE A 75 4.70 17.57 -0.20
C ILE A 75 5.66 16.40 -0.02
N VAL A 76 6.56 16.19 -0.99
CA VAL A 76 7.58 15.13 -0.95
C VAL A 76 8.49 15.29 0.26
N GLU A 77 8.98 16.50 0.52
CA GLU A 77 9.84 16.77 1.67
C GLU A 77 9.14 16.44 3.00
N VAL A 78 7.93 16.98 3.19
CA VAL A 78 7.15 16.77 4.41
C VAL A 78 6.86 15.29 4.63
N TRP A 79 6.44 14.58 3.57
CA TRP A 79 6.16 13.14 3.65
C TRP A 79 7.41 12.32 3.98
N MET A 80 8.55 12.65 3.39
CA MET A 80 9.81 11.92 3.63
C MET A 80 10.32 12.11 5.07
N ARG A 81 10.16 13.32 5.62
CA ARG A 81 10.62 13.70 6.97
C ARG A 81 9.66 13.33 8.09
N THR A 82 8.40 13.04 7.78
CA THR A 82 7.40 12.73 8.79
C THR A 82 7.46 11.25 9.20
N ASP A 83 7.79 11.04 10.46
CA ASP A 83 7.75 9.72 11.10
C ASP A 83 6.33 9.33 11.52
N PHE A 84 6.12 8.03 11.66
CA PHE A 84 4.87 7.50 12.20
C PHE A 84 4.81 7.69 13.72
N GLU A 85 3.69 8.21 14.22
CA GLU A 85 3.52 8.52 15.65
C GLU A 85 3.23 7.28 16.51
N GLY A 86 2.71 6.21 15.90
CA GLY A 86 2.33 5.01 16.65
C GLY A 86 1.23 5.28 17.68
N GLY A 87 1.31 4.60 18.83
CA GLY A 87 0.34 4.74 19.92
C GLY A 87 -1.10 4.43 19.49
N ARG A 88 -2.01 5.40 19.65
CA ARG A 88 -3.43 5.22 19.28
C ARG A 88 -3.64 4.94 17.78
N HIS A 89 -2.68 5.34 16.95
CA HIS A 89 -2.75 5.18 15.50
C HIS A 89 -2.48 3.75 15.05
N GLN A 90 -1.73 2.98 15.83
CA GLN A 90 -1.45 1.56 15.56
C GLN A 90 -2.74 0.74 15.41
N ARG A 91 -3.78 1.06 16.20
CA ARG A 91 -5.09 0.41 16.11
C ARG A 91 -5.73 0.47 14.71
N ARG A 92 -5.41 1.48 13.91
CA ARG A 92 -5.88 1.57 12.51
C ARG A 92 -5.11 0.63 11.61
N LEU A 93 -3.79 0.57 11.77
CA LEU A 93 -2.92 -0.34 11.01
C LEU A 93 -3.28 -1.79 11.31
N ASP A 94 -3.56 -2.12 12.58
CA ASP A 94 -3.95 -3.47 12.98
C ASP A 94 -5.26 -3.90 12.29
N LYS A 95 -6.26 -3.01 12.23
CA LYS A 95 -7.52 -3.25 11.51
C LYS A 95 -7.32 -3.42 10.01
N ILE A 96 -6.47 -2.60 9.40
CA ILE A 96 -6.13 -2.74 7.97
C ILE A 96 -5.47 -4.11 7.72
N SER A 97 -4.49 -4.47 8.56
CA SER A 97 -3.78 -5.75 8.48
C SER A 97 -4.70 -6.95 8.67
N GLU A 98 -5.69 -6.85 9.57
CA GLU A 98 -6.71 -7.89 9.75
C GLU A 98 -7.56 -8.08 8.49
N ILE A 99 -7.96 -6.98 7.82
CA ILE A 99 -8.70 -7.04 6.55
C ILE A 99 -7.84 -7.68 5.46
N GLU A 100 -6.57 -7.30 5.36
CA GLU A 100 -5.62 -7.89 4.40
C GLU A 100 -5.42 -9.39 4.63
N GLY A 101 -5.34 -9.82 5.89
CA GLY A 101 -5.25 -11.23 6.28
C GLY A 101 -6.48 -12.04 5.84
N LYS A 102 -7.69 -11.51 6.09
CA LYS A 102 -8.95 -12.14 5.65
C LYS A 102 -9.03 -12.26 4.13
N ASN A 103 -8.63 -11.22 3.40
CA ASN A 103 -8.62 -11.22 1.94
C ASN A 103 -7.54 -12.13 1.35
N GLY A 104 -6.44 -12.33 2.08
CA GLY A 104 -5.32 -13.19 1.71
C GLY A 104 -5.53 -14.68 1.98
N CYS A 105 -6.50 -15.05 2.82
CA CYS A 105 -6.88 -16.42 3.12
C CYS A 105 -7.93 -16.94 2.11
N LYS A 106 -7.64 -16.80 0.81
CA LYS A 106 -8.23 -17.67 -0.21
C LYS A 106 -7.21 -18.75 -0.53
N THR A 107 -7.02 -19.67 0.42
CA THR A 107 -6.31 -20.92 0.19
C THR A 107 -7.12 -21.77 -0.78
N GLU A 108 -6.52 -22.11 -1.92
CA GLU A 108 -6.65 -23.42 -2.59
C GLU A 108 -8.01 -24.13 -2.48
N ALA A 109 -9.07 -23.52 -3.01
CA ALA A 109 -10.36 -24.18 -3.24
C ALA A 109 -10.82 -24.10 -4.70
N ASP A 110 -9.87 -23.93 -5.62
CA ASP A 110 -10.09 -24.03 -7.09
C ASP A 110 -9.16 -25.07 -7.73
N SER A 111 -8.68 -26.04 -6.95
CA SER A 111 -8.35 -27.35 -7.53
C SER A 111 -9.67 -28.04 -7.85
N GLY A 112 -9.97 -28.17 -9.14
CA GLY A 112 -11.18 -28.81 -9.65
C GLY A 112 -11.55 -30.07 -8.89
N CYS A 113 -12.69 -30.03 -8.21
CA CYS A 113 -13.40 -31.24 -7.83
C CYS A 113 -14.00 -31.84 -9.11
N SER A 114 -13.16 -32.56 -9.85
CA SER A 114 -13.58 -33.52 -10.85
C SER A 114 -12.75 -34.79 -10.64
N GLY A 115 -13.19 -35.59 -9.66
CA GLY A 115 -13.06 -37.05 -9.63
C GLY A 115 -11.65 -37.66 -9.56
N GLY A 116 -11.40 -38.43 -8.50
CA GLY A 116 -10.52 -39.60 -8.57
C GLY A 116 -9.40 -39.66 -7.53
N GLY A 117 -9.62 -40.45 -6.48
CA GLY A 117 -8.61 -41.32 -5.83
C GLY A 117 -7.36 -40.69 -5.24
N CYS A 118 -7.39 -40.30 -3.96
CA CYS A 118 -6.18 -40.17 -3.16
C CYS A 118 -5.72 -41.57 -2.69
N GLY A 119 -4.72 -42.12 -3.38
CA GLY A 119 -3.87 -43.19 -2.89
C GLY A 119 -2.42 -42.79 -3.07
N GLY A 120 -1.63 -42.81 -2.00
CA GLY A 120 -0.19 -42.63 -2.04
C GLY A 120 0.33 -41.73 -0.92
N GLY A 121 1.00 -42.33 0.06
CA GLY A 121 1.54 -41.66 1.24
C GLY A 121 2.75 -40.78 0.96
N CYS A 122 2.93 -39.78 1.83
CA CYS A 122 4.16 -38.99 1.93
C CYS A 122 5.21 -39.79 2.71
N ASN A 123 6.41 -39.93 2.14
CA ASN A 123 7.64 -40.15 2.90
C ASN A 123 8.11 -38.82 3.51
#